data_AF-A0A1F5TQT4-F1
#
_entry.id   AF-A0A1F5TQT4-F1
#
_cell.length_a   1.000
_cell.length_b   1.000
_cell.length_c   1.000
_cell.angle_alpha   90.00
_cell.angle_beta   90.00
_cell.angle_gamma   90.00
#
_symmetry.space_group_name_H-M   'P 1'
#
loop_
_entity.id
_entity.type
_entity.pdbx_description
1 polymer ?
#
loop_
_entity_poly.entity_id
_entity_poly.type
_entity_poly.pdbx_seq_one_letter_code
_entity_poly.pdbx_strand_id
1 'polypeptide(L)'
;MQTYNEDKGYFFHLSEIENIKTNIANGNLNKLNGRANKSKAERTFIPDEYLKGGTNIDTLTSIINFVAENNIDISASLFLLSLNLLKKEDIISNITIEDIMGGKNFIFANEQIEEEMTAWLSHIKTSEIKSNYDFLLKCSMPNQRDILGFIYQSLLLEGKKSQNGSYYTPEIIVNEIIKDYVKKDSKALDPCCGTGQFLLAFADTIENPKNIYGIDIDEIAVRIARLNILIKYKNQNFAPNIVCKNTIFEIGNHDLFSLNDENIRDFDIIATNPPWGVHFSKSDTEWLKTSFPKITSFESFSYFLKKSIDLLKNNFLKLT
;
A
#
# COMPACT_ATOMS: atom_id res chain seq x y z
N MET A 1 7.89 -3.24 -41.98
CA MET A 1 9.33 -3.12 -41.64
C MET A 1 10.09 -3.89 -42.69
N GLN A 2 10.83 -3.19 -43.56
CA GLN A 2 11.69 -3.83 -44.55
C GLN A 2 13.09 -3.26 -44.34
N THR A 3 14.07 -4.14 -44.12
CA THR A 3 15.48 -3.78 -43.97
C THR A 3 16.08 -3.60 -45.36
N TYR A 4 16.70 -2.44 -45.60
CA TYR A 4 17.56 -2.24 -46.77
C TYR A 4 19.00 -2.62 -46.39
N ASN A 5 19.46 -3.73 -46.98
CA ASN A 5 20.82 -4.29 -47.02
C ASN A 5 21.50 -4.74 -45.69
N GLU A 6 22.11 -5.92 -45.78
CA GLU A 6 22.63 -6.74 -44.68
C GLU A 6 23.99 -6.31 -44.11
N ASP A 7 24.53 -5.14 -44.47
CA ASP A 7 25.80 -4.69 -43.90
C ASP A 7 25.78 -3.20 -43.56
N LYS A 8 25.86 -2.95 -42.24
CA LYS A 8 25.98 -1.67 -41.52
C LYS A 8 24.68 -0.95 -41.18
N GLY A 9 24.37 -0.93 -39.89
CA GLY A 9 23.57 0.10 -39.21
C GLY A 9 22.05 0.02 -39.42
N TYR A 10 21.29 0.04 -38.33
CA TYR A 10 19.85 0.27 -38.41
C TYR A 10 19.62 1.74 -38.77
N PHE A 11 19.26 2.01 -40.02
CA PHE A 11 18.85 3.34 -40.47
C PHE A 11 17.32 3.43 -40.45
N PHE A 12 16.81 4.44 -39.76
CA PHE A 12 15.38 4.73 -39.68
C PHE A 12 15.11 6.06 -40.39
N HIS A 13 13.98 6.15 -41.10
CA HIS A 13 13.61 7.40 -41.73
C HIS A 13 13.20 8.41 -40.64
N LEU A 14 13.69 9.65 -40.72
CA LEU A 14 13.39 10.68 -39.69
C LEU A 14 11.88 10.87 -39.51
N SER A 15 11.13 10.88 -40.60
CA SER A 15 9.67 10.99 -40.59
C SER A 15 8.98 9.79 -39.92
N GLU A 16 9.56 8.59 -39.97
CA GLU A 16 9.03 7.42 -39.24
C GLU A 16 9.29 7.57 -37.74
N ILE A 17 10.47 8.04 -37.33
CA ILE A 17 10.78 8.32 -35.93
C ILE A 17 9.88 9.43 -35.39
N GLU A 18 9.69 10.52 -36.13
CA GLU A 18 8.82 11.64 -35.73
C GLU A 18 7.35 11.22 -35.66
N ASN A 19 6.88 10.39 -36.59
CA ASN A 19 5.52 9.84 -36.55
C ASN A 19 5.34 8.88 -35.36
N ILE A 20 6.31 8.01 -35.08
CA ILE A 20 6.29 7.15 -33.89
C ILE A 20 6.29 8.01 -32.62
N LYS A 21 7.16 9.02 -32.51
CA LYS A 21 7.22 9.95 -31.38
C LYS A 21 5.89 10.66 -31.15
N THR A 22 5.25 11.12 -32.23
CA THR A 22 3.94 11.79 -32.19
C THR A 22 2.85 10.80 -31.77
N ASN A 23 2.86 9.57 -32.28
CA ASN A 23 1.89 8.53 -31.90
C ASN A 23 2.09 8.05 -30.44
N ILE A 24 3.32 8.06 -29.92
CA ILE A 24 3.61 7.80 -28.50
C ILE A 24 3.09 8.96 -27.64
N ALA A 25 3.35 10.20 -28.03
CA ALA A 25 2.90 11.39 -27.29
C ALA A 25 1.38 11.47 -27.20
N ASN A 26 0.69 11.07 -28.28
CA ASN A 26 -0.77 11.10 -28.39
C ASN A 26 -1.46 9.81 -27.92
N GLY A 27 -0.72 8.78 -27.49
CA GLY A 27 -1.29 7.53 -26.96
C GLY A 27 -1.90 6.58 -28.01
N ASN A 28 -1.64 6.80 -29.30
CA ASN A 28 -2.25 6.06 -30.42
C ASN A 28 -1.66 4.67 -30.66
N LEU A 29 -0.61 4.28 -29.92
CA LEU A 29 0.03 2.97 -30.03
C LEU A 29 -0.57 1.99 -29.01
N ASN A 30 -1.58 1.22 -29.43
CA ASN A 30 -2.25 0.21 -28.59
C ASN A 30 -1.28 -0.77 -27.91
N LYS A 31 -0.14 -1.07 -28.53
CA LYS A 31 0.90 -1.96 -27.97
C LYS A 31 1.62 -1.37 -26.75
N LEU A 32 1.70 -0.04 -26.67
CA LEU A 32 2.22 0.72 -25.53
C LEU A 32 1.13 1.03 -24.50
N ASN A 33 -0.14 0.75 -24.81
CA ASN A 33 -1.24 0.79 -23.84
C ASN A 33 -1.45 -0.58 -23.14
N GLY A 34 -0.63 -1.58 -23.48
CA GLY A 34 -0.53 -2.84 -22.74
C GLY A 34 0.18 -2.66 -21.39
N ARG A 35 0.03 -3.66 -20.50
CA ARG A 35 0.45 -3.70 -19.07
C ARG A 35 1.73 -2.92 -18.69
N ALA A 36 2.72 -2.83 -19.58
CA ALA A 36 4.03 -2.24 -19.32
C ALA A 36 4.10 -0.70 -19.36
N ASN A 37 3.09 0.04 -19.83
CA ASN A 37 3.18 1.50 -20.03
C ASN A 37 1.90 2.27 -19.59
N LYS A 38 1.25 1.81 -18.52
CA LYS A 38 0.04 2.45 -17.94
C LYS A 38 0.29 3.77 -17.18
N SER A 39 1.51 4.30 -17.15
CA SER A 39 1.91 5.49 -16.38
C SER A 39 1.15 6.78 -16.72
N LYS A 40 0.37 6.78 -17.81
CA LYS A 40 -0.44 7.91 -18.29
C LYS A 40 -1.96 7.64 -18.36
N ALA A 41 -2.45 6.53 -17.81
CA ALA A 41 -3.88 6.20 -17.87
C ALA A 41 -4.70 7.00 -16.84
N GLU A 42 -5.74 7.70 -17.30
CA GLU A 42 -6.66 8.53 -16.48
C GLU A 42 -7.88 7.75 -15.93
N ARG A 43 -7.96 6.43 -16.14
CA ARG A 43 -9.11 5.63 -15.70
C ARG A 43 -8.92 5.15 -14.26
N THR A 44 -10.02 5.02 -13.52
CA THR A 44 -10.06 4.27 -12.26
C THR A 44 -10.25 2.78 -12.58
N PHE A 45 -9.54 1.90 -11.87
CA PHE A 45 -9.55 0.45 -12.10
C PHE A 45 -9.93 -0.29 -10.83
N ILE A 46 -10.97 -1.11 -10.95
CA ILE A 46 -11.34 -2.13 -9.99
C ILE A 46 -10.62 -3.41 -10.43
N PRO A 47 -9.75 -4.03 -9.61
CA PRO A 47 -9.05 -5.23 -10.05
C PRO A 47 -10.01 -6.43 -10.17
N ASP A 48 -9.98 -7.06 -11.34
CA ASP A 48 -10.86 -8.20 -11.72
C ASP A 48 -10.75 -9.39 -10.73
N GLU A 49 -9.63 -9.52 -10.04
CA GLU A 49 -9.38 -10.58 -9.05
C GLU A 49 -10.25 -10.42 -7.79
N TYR A 50 -10.61 -9.19 -7.40
CA TYR A 50 -11.49 -8.92 -6.26
C TYR A 50 -12.99 -9.01 -6.59
N LEU A 51 -13.33 -9.14 -7.88
CA LEU A 51 -14.72 -9.27 -8.35
C LEU A 51 -15.27 -10.70 -8.18
N LYS A 52 -14.40 -11.71 -8.05
CA LYS A 52 -14.80 -13.13 -8.02
C LYS A 52 -15.43 -13.60 -6.70
N GLY A 53 -15.39 -12.78 -5.64
CA GLY A 53 -15.77 -13.18 -4.27
C GLY A 53 -17.19 -12.81 -3.81
N GLY A 54 -18.08 -12.33 -4.68
CA GLY A 54 -19.39 -11.82 -4.23
C GLY A 54 -19.30 -10.46 -3.53
N THR A 55 -18.22 -9.72 -3.77
CA THR A 55 -18.02 -8.34 -3.31
C THR A 55 -19.19 -7.48 -3.76
N ASN A 56 -19.77 -6.71 -2.84
CA ASN A 56 -20.86 -5.81 -3.15
C ASN A 56 -20.33 -4.59 -3.93
N ILE A 57 -20.10 -4.79 -5.23
CA ILE A 57 -19.58 -3.78 -6.17
C ILE A 57 -20.41 -2.50 -6.08
N ASP A 58 -21.73 -2.63 -5.95
CA ASP A 58 -22.65 -1.50 -5.85
C ASP A 58 -22.33 -0.60 -4.63
N THR A 59 -21.94 -1.21 -3.51
CA THR A 59 -21.49 -0.45 -2.33
C THR A 59 -20.22 0.33 -2.62
N LEU A 60 -19.21 -0.31 -3.22
CA LEU A 60 -17.95 0.35 -3.56
C LEU A 60 -18.19 1.49 -4.56
N THR A 61 -18.94 1.23 -5.63
CA THR A 61 -19.29 2.23 -6.65
C THR A 61 -20.00 3.43 -6.04
N SER A 62 -20.92 3.20 -5.10
CA SER A 62 -21.61 4.29 -4.38
C SER A 62 -20.64 5.17 -3.59
N ILE A 63 -19.65 4.57 -2.91
CA ILE A 63 -18.62 5.31 -2.18
C ILE A 63 -17.76 6.15 -3.15
N ILE A 64 -17.28 5.54 -4.24
CA ILE A 64 -16.42 6.23 -5.22
C ILE A 64 -17.17 7.38 -5.88
N ASN A 65 -18.40 7.16 -6.32
CA ASN A 65 -19.23 8.19 -6.95
C ASN A 65 -19.49 9.34 -5.98
N PHE A 66 -19.84 9.04 -4.73
CA PHE A 66 -20.06 10.06 -3.72
C PHE A 66 -18.82 10.93 -3.47
N VAL A 67 -17.64 10.31 -3.34
CA VAL A 67 -16.35 11.02 -3.17
C VAL A 67 -16.05 11.91 -4.39
N ALA A 68 -16.27 11.39 -5.61
CA ALA A 68 -16.02 12.11 -6.85
C ALA A 68 -16.99 13.30 -7.05
N GLU A 69 -18.29 13.08 -6.88
CA GLU A 69 -19.34 14.10 -7.03
C GLU A 69 -19.18 15.26 -6.06
N ASN A 70 -18.69 14.97 -4.85
CA ASN A 70 -18.46 15.98 -3.81
C ASN A 70 -17.02 16.53 -3.79
N ASN A 71 -16.15 16.03 -4.67
CA ASN A 71 -14.73 16.39 -4.76
C ASN A 71 -14.02 16.32 -3.38
N ILE A 72 -14.22 15.21 -2.66
CA ILE A 72 -13.67 15.01 -1.33
C ILE A 72 -12.24 14.49 -1.45
N ASP A 73 -11.34 15.01 -0.62
CA ASP A 73 -9.97 14.50 -0.51
C ASP A 73 -9.95 13.01 -0.11
N ILE A 74 -8.99 12.25 -0.66
CA ILE A 74 -8.88 10.81 -0.41
C ILE A 74 -8.60 10.51 1.06
N SER A 75 -7.71 11.27 1.70
CA SER A 75 -7.37 11.10 3.12
C SER A 75 -8.58 11.40 4.00
N ALA A 76 -9.29 12.50 3.72
CA ALA A 76 -10.53 12.84 4.43
C ALA A 76 -11.62 11.77 4.27
N SER A 77 -11.77 11.25 3.05
CA SER A 77 -12.74 10.19 2.75
C SER A 77 -12.44 8.91 3.54
N LEU A 78 -11.17 8.48 3.53
CA LEU A 78 -10.72 7.28 4.25
C LEU A 78 -10.80 7.44 5.76
N PHE A 79 -10.54 8.63 6.30
CA PHE A 79 -10.74 8.92 7.72
C PHE A 79 -12.20 8.74 8.14
N LEU A 80 -13.16 9.32 7.40
CA LEU A 80 -14.60 9.16 7.70
C LEU A 80 -15.04 7.70 7.58
N LEU A 81 -14.58 7.00 6.55
CA LEU A 81 -14.83 5.56 6.39
C LEU A 81 -14.20 4.72 7.50
N SER A 82 -13.05 5.15 8.05
CA SER A 82 -12.41 4.49 9.19
C SER A 82 -13.25 4.65 10.45
N LEU A 83 -13.79 5.85 10.71
CA LEU A 83 -14.74 6.07 11.82
C LEU A 83 -16.00 5.20 11.66
N ASN A 84 -16.53 5.07 10.44
CA ASN A 84 -17.66 4.18 10.16
C ASN A 84 -17.31 2.72 10.51
N LEU A 85 -16.13 2.24 10.09
CA LEU A 85 -15.66 0.89 10.40
C LEU A 85 -15.50 0.68 11.91
N LEU A 86 -14.84 1.60 12.61
CA LEU A 86 -14.65 1.52 14.07
C LEU A 86 -15.98 1.52 14.83
N LYS A 87 -16.98 2.26 14.34
CA LYS A 87 -18.34 2.26 14.92
C LYS A 87 -19.02 0.91 14.75
N LYS A 88 -18.86 0.25 13.60
CA LYS A 88 -19.40 -1.09 13.35
C LYS A 88 -18.73 -2.18 14.18
N GLU A 89 -17.49 -1.96 14.58
CA GLU A 89 -16.71 -2.86 15.45
C GLU A 89 -16.90 -2.60 16.96
N ASP A 90 -17.79 -1.66 17.31
CA ASP A 90 -18.07 -1.17 18.67
C ASP A 90 -16.82 -0.61 19.39
N ILE A 91 -15.84 -0.09 18.64
CA ILE A 91 -14.58 0.45 19.18
C ILE A 91 -14.73 1.92 19.58
N ILE A 92 -15.67 2.63 18.98
CA ILE A 92 -15.88 4.06 19.17
C ILE A 92 -17.35 4.35 19.42
N SER A 93 -17.63 5.34 20.27
CA SER A 93 -18.99 5.81 20.49
C SER A 93 -19.60 6.40 19.20
N ASN A 94 -20.93 6.53 19.17
CA ASN A 94 -21.59 7.18 18.03
C ASN A 94 -21.07 8.62 17.82
N ILE A 95 -20.75 8.95 16.57
CA ILE A 95 -20.16 10.23 16.15
C ILE A 95 -20.93 10.79 14.96
N THR A 96 -21.09 12.11 14.93
CA THR A 96 -21.66 12.84 13.79
C THR A 96 -20.61 13.72 13.11
N ILE A 97 -20.94 14.23 11.92
CA ILE A 97 -20.08 15.19 11.23
C ILE A 97 -19.91 16.47 12.05
N GLU A 98 -20.97 16.92 12.74
CA GLU A 98 -20.93 18.11 13.60
C GLU A 98 -19.95 17.94 14.77
N ASP A 99 -19.87 16.74 15.36
CA ASP A 99 -18.89 16.44 16.41
C ASP A 99 -17.44 16.59 15.89
N ILE A 100 -17.18 16.12 14.66
CA ILE A 100 -15.87 16.22 14.00
C ILE A 100 -15.53 17.68 13.68
N MET A 101 -16.46 18.41 13.07
CA MET A 101 -16.29 19.83 12.73
C MET A 101 -16.14 20.71 13.98
N GLY A 102 -16.82 20.35 15.07
CA GLY A 102 -16.75 21.04 16.36
C GLY A 102 -15.52 20.71 17.20
N GLY A 103 -14.66 19.78 16.76
CA GLY A 103 -13.45 19.40 17.49
C GLY A 103 -13.73 18.71 18.82
N LYS A 104 -14.84 17.95 18.90
CA LYS A 104 -15.19 17.21 20.11
C LYS A 104 -14.26 16.02 20.30
N ASN A 105 -13.87 15.75 21.54
CA ASN A 105 -13.11 14.54 21.85
C ASN A 105 -13.97 13.30 21.62
N PHE A 106 -13.41 12.31 20.93
CA PHE A 106 -14.05 11.02 20.71
C PHE A 106 -13.67 10.05 21.81
N ILE A 107 -14.58 9.15 22.17
CA ILE A 107 -14.32 8.12 23.18
C ILE A 107 -14.04 6.80 22.45
N PHE A 108 -12.82 6.30 22.57
CA PHE A 108 -12.39 5.03 22.03
C PHE A 108 -12.23 3.98 23.13
N ALA A 109 -12.49 2.72 22.79
CA ALA A 109 -12.23 1.57 23.67
C ALA A 109 -10.74 1.18 23.69
N ASN A 110 -9.94 1.65 22.73
CA ASN A 110 -8.52 1.33 22.57
C ASN A 110 -7.72 2.63 22.34
N GLU A 111 -6.79 2.91 23.24
CA GLU A 111 -5.97 4.13 23.28
C GLU A 111 -5.11 4.28 22.02
N GLN A 112 -4.55 3.20 21.48
CA GLN A 112 -3.72 3.27 20.27
C GLN A 112 -4.53 3.54 19.01
N ILE A 113 -5.80 3.12 18.97
CA ILE A 113 -6.72 3.52 17.91
C ILE A 113 -7.05 5.01 18.04
N GLU A 114 -7.25 5.52 19.26
CA GLU A 114 -7.45 6.96 19.51
C GLU A 114 -6.24 7.80 19.04
N GLU A 115 -5.03 7.39 19.42
CA GLU A 115 -3.79 8.04 18.98
C GLU A 115 -3.67 8.08 17.45
N GLU A 116 -3.93 6.95 16.78
CA GLU A 116 -3.85 6.86 15.32
C GLU A 116 -4.88 7.75 14.64
N MET A 117 -6.14 7.72 15.09
CA MET A 117 -7.22 8.52 14.53
C MET A 117 -7.03 10.02 14.80
N THR A 118 -6.52 10.39 15.97
CA THR A 118 -6.21 11.77 16.32
C THR A 118 -5.05 12.30 15.46
N ALA A 119 -4.00 11.49 15.29
CA ALA A 119 -2.90 11.82 14.39
C ALA A 119 -3.41 12.02 12.96
N TRP A 120 -4.24 11.10 12.43
CA TRP A 120 -4.81 11.21 11.10
C TRP A 120 -5.65 12.49 10.95
N LEU A 121 -6.52 12.79 11.91
CA LEU A 121 -7.35 14.00 11.89
C LEU A 121 -6.50 15.29 11.80
N SER A 122 -5.32 15.31 12.43
CA SER A 122 -4.42 16.48 12.40
C SER A 122 -3.85 16.79 11.01
N HIS A 123 -3.82 15.81 10.10
CA HIS A 123 -3.41 15.98 8.71
C HIS A 123 -4.58 16.31 7.77
N ILE A 124 -5.81 16.34 8.29
CA ILE A 124 -7.01 16.65 7.51
C ILE A 124 -7.45 18.08 7.85
N LYS A 125 -7.79 18.84 6.81
CA LYS A 125 -8.41 20.16 6.99
C LYS A 125 -9.87 19.98 7.38
N THR A 126 -10.16 19.99 8.67
CA THR A 126 -11.53 19.84 9.20
C THR A 126 -12.50 20.90 8.68
N SER A 127 -12.01 22.08 8.28
CA SER A 127 -12.80 23.12 7.62
C SER A 127 -13.34 22.73 6.23
N GLU A 128 -12.76 21.71 5.59
CA GLU A 128 -13.20 21.20 4.29
C GLU A 128 -14.22 20.05 4.44
N ILE A 129 -14.42 19.53 5.66
CA ILE A 129 -15.47 18.55 5.98
C ILE A 129 -16.82 19.26 6.04
N LYS A 130 -17.80 18.73 5.32
CA LYS A 130 -19.15 19.30 5.20
C LYS A 130 -20.19 18.35 5.77
N SER A 131 -21.29 18.88 6.30
CA SER A 131 -22.40 18.10 6.87
C SER A 131 -22.96 17.03 5.92
N ASN A 132 -22.92 17.27 4.60
CA ASN A 132 -23.41 16.30 3.62
C ASN A 132 -22.52 15.06 3.48
N TYR A 133 -21.31 15.04 4.06
CA TYR A 133 -20.40 13.88 4.03
C TYR A 133 -20.79 12.76 5.01
N ASP A 134 -21.90 12.94 5.76
CA ASP A 134 -22.48 11.96 6.67
C ASP A 134 -22.72 10.58 6.03
N PHE A 135 -22.91 10.53 4.71
CA PHE A 135 -22.97 9.28 3.95
C PHE A 135 -21.76 8.36 4.24
N LEU A 136 -20.53 8.89 4.26
CA LEU A 136 -19.31 8.10 4.49
C LEU A 136 -19.24 7.55 5.93
N LEU A 137 -19.86 8.22 6.90
CA LEU A 137 -19.97 7.75 8.29
C LEU A 137 -20.98 6.61 8.48
N LYS A 138 -21.86 6.36 7.50
CA LYS A 138 -23.03 5.48 7.65
C LYS A 138 -23.20 4.45 6.54
N CYS A 139 -22.49 4.58 5.42
CA CYS A 139 -22.66 3.68 4.28
C CYS A 139 -22.37 2.22 4.65
N SER A 140 -22.91 1.30 3.85
CA SER A 140 -22.45 -0.09 3.84
C SER A 140 -20.97 -0.15 3.49
N MET A 141 -20.28 -1.20 3.94
CA MET A 141 -18.87 -1.42 3.62
C MET A 141 -18.75 -2.68 2.76
N PRO A 142 -17.83 -2.72 1.78
CA PRO A 142 -17.59 -3.92 0.99
C PRO A 142 -17.14 -5.06 1.91
N ASN A 143 -17.59 -6.28 1.62
CA ASN A 143 -17.16 -7.47 2.34
C ASN A 143 -15.78 -7.90 1.82
N GLN A 144 -14.75 -7.35 2.46
CA GLN A 144 -13.34 -7.61 2.15
C GLN A 144 -12.57 -7.71 3.47
N ARG A 145 -11.49 -8.48 3.48
CA ARG A 145 -10.61 -8.57 4.64
C ARG A 145 -9.97 -7.21 4.98
N ASP A 146 -9.50 -6.51 3.95
CA ASP A 146 -8.93 -5.17 4.02
C ASP A 146 -9.89 -4.18 3.33
N ILE A 147 -10.90 -3.76 4.07
CA ILE A 147 -12.00 -2.92 3.57
C ILE A 147 -11.46 -1.55 3.13
N LEU A 148 -10.68 -0.90 4.00
CA LEU A 148 -10.17 0.45 3.76
C LEU A 148 -9.14 0.45 2.64
N GLY A 149 -8.26 -0.55 2.57
CA GLY A 149 -7.29 -0.67 1.49
C GLY A 149 -7.95 -0.94 0.14
N PHE A 150 -9.03 -1.72 0.11
CA PHE A 150 -9.82 -1.94 -1.11
C PHE A 150 -10.47 -0.65 -1.62
N ILE A 151 -11.01 0.18 -0.72
CA ILE A 151 -11.56 1.49 -1.08
C ILE A 151 -10.45 2.44 -1.51
N TYR A 152 -9.34 2.53 -0.76
CA TYR A 152 -8.19 3.38 -1.07
C TYR A 152 -7.67 3.11 -2.48
N GLN A 153 -7.45 1.84 -2.80
CA GLN A 153 -7.08 1.40 -4.13
C GLN A 153 -8.04 1.89 -5.19
N SER A 154 -9.33 1.80 -4.95
CA SER A 154 -10.34 2.13 -5.96
C SER A 154 -10.46 3.65 -6.19
N LEU A 155 -10.05 4.46 -5.21
CA LEU A 155 -9.96 5.92 -5.32
C LEU A 155 -8.68 6.39 -6.05
N LEU A 156 -7.63 5.57 -6.11
CA LEU A 156 -6.40 5.91 -6.85
C LEU A 156 -6.56 5.75 -8.37
N LEU A 157 -6.18 6.78 -9.12
CA LEU A 157 -6.08 6.75 -10.59
C LEU A 157 -5.06 5.70 -11.07
N GLU A 158 -5.35 4.97 -12.16
CA GLU A 158 -4.45 3.94 -12.73
C GLU A 158 -3.02 4.45 -13.02
N GLY A 159 -2.89 5.71 -13.46
CA GLY A 159 -1.59 6.34 -13.73
C GLY A 159 -0.69 6.42 -12.50
N LYS A 160 -1.23 6.73 -11.31
CA LYS A 160 -0.45 6.79 -10.05
C LYS A 160 -0.03 5.40 -9.58
N LYS A 161 -0.88 4.38 -9.72
CA LYS A 161 -0.57 2.99 -9.33
C LYS A 161 0.60 2.40 -10.13
N SER A 162 0.61 2.63 -11.44
CA SER A 162 1.66 2.12 -12.32
C SER A 162 3.00 2.83 -12.15
N GLN A 163 3.01 4.12 -11.78
CA GLN A 163 4.24 4.84 -11.43
C GLN A 163 4.84 4.38 -10.09
N ASN A 164 3.99 3.99 -9.13
CA ASN A 164 4.43 3.54 -7.80
C ASN A 164 4.57 2.01 -7.68
N GLY A 165 4.20 1.24 -8.72
CA GLY A 165 4.22 -0.23 -8.70
C GLY A 165 3.24 -0.88 -7.71
N SER A 166 2.25 -0.12 -7.21
CA SER A 166 1.35 -0.53 -6.11
C SER A 166 0.20 -1.41 -6.63
N TYR A 167 0.45 -2.71 -6.78
CA TYR A 167 -0.59 -3.72 -7.02
C TYR A 167 -0.75 -4.58 -5.77
N TYR A 168 -1.98 -4.70 -5.29
CA TYR A 168 -2.25 -5.43 -4.06
C TYR A 168 -2.39 -6.91 -4.34
N THR A 169 -1.79 -7.72 -3.46
CA THR A 169 -1.77 -9.17 -3.58
C THR A 169 -3.13 -9.74 -3.19
N PRO A 170 -3.75 -10.59 -4.04
CA PRO A 170 -4.98 -11.29 -3.66
C PRO A 170 -4.79 -12.13 -2.39
N GLU A 171 -5.78 -12.08 -1.48
CA GLU A 171 -5.75 -12.75 -0.18
C GLU A 171 -5.43 -14.25 -0.29
N ILE A 172 -6.00 -14.94 -1.28
CA ILE A 172 -5.79 -16.38 -1.49
C ILE A 172 -4.29 -16.68 -1.67
N ILE A 173 -3.61 -15.89 -2.50
CA ILE A 173 -2.18 -16.05 -2.78
C ILE A 173 -1.36 -15.75 -1.51
N VAL A 174 -1.70 -14.69 -0.79
CA VAL A 174 -1.03 -14.33 0.47
C VAL A 174 -1.13 -15.48 1.48
N ASN A 175 -2.33 -15.99 1.70
CA ASN A 175 -2.58 -17.06 2.65
C ASN A 175 -1.85 -18.35 2.23
N GLU A 176 -1.82 -18.69 0.93
CA GLU A 176 -1.04 -19.83 0.43
C GLU A 176 0.46 -19.67 0.67
N ILE A 177 1.01 -18.47 0.46
CA ILE A 177 2.44 -18.18 0.69
C ILE A 177 2.83 -18.40 2.14
N ILE A 178 2.00 -17.99 3.10
CA ILE A 178 2.41 -17.95 4.52
C ILE A 178 2.04 -19.20 5.32
N LYS A 179 1.06 -19.99 4.84
CA LYS A 179 0.38 -21.06 5.59
C LYS A 179 1.32 -22.04 6.31
N ASP A 180 2.39 -22.45 5.64
CA ASP A 180 3.29 -23.49 6.15
C ASP A 180 4.53 -22.91 6.87
N TYR A 181 4.69 -21.60 6.89
CA TYR A 181 5.91 -20.92 7.36
C TYR A 181 5.69 -20.09 8.63
N VAL A 182 4.51 -19.50 8.81
CA VAL A 182 4.19 -18.68 9.99
C VAL A 182 3.77 -19.56 11.16
N LYS A 183 4.36 -19.30 12.32
CA LYS A 183 3.99 -19.92 13.61
C LYS A 183 3.47 -18.85 14.56
N LYS A 184 2.84 -19.30 15.64
CA LYS A 184 2.23 -18.43 16.67
C LYS A 184 3.20 -17.44 17.32
N ASP A 185 4.45 -17.86 17.46
CA ASP A 185 5.56 -17.10 18.07
C ASP A 185 6.52 -16.48 17.03
N SER A 186 6.24 -16.66 15.73
CA SER A 186 7.08 -16.11 14.67
C SER A 186 7.18 -14.59 14.77
N LYS A 187 8.38 -14.07 14.50
CA LYS A 187 8.62 -12.66 14.23
C LYS A 187 8.60 -12.41 12.73
N ALA A 188 7.63 -11.63 12.26
CA ALA A 188 7.32 -11.46 10.86
C ALA A 188 7.49 -10.01 10.40
N LEU A 189 7.99 -9.81 9.18
CA LEU A 189 8.10 -8.50 8.54
C LEU A 189 7.53 -8.52 7.11
N ASP A 190 6.78 -7.47 6.77
CA ASP A 190 6.52 -7.08 5.38
C ASP A 190 7.20 -5.74 5.08
N PRO A 191 8.31 -5.71 4.32
CA PRO A 191 9.04 -4.49 3.97
C PRO A 191 8.38 -3.62 2.87
N CYS A 192 7.23 -4.02 2.32
CA CYS A 192 6.41 -3.23 1.40
C CYS A 192 4.93 -3.45 1.72
N CYS A 193 4.54 -3.13 2.95
CA CYS A 193 3.31 -3.68 3.49
C CYS A 193 2.04 -3.14 2.83
N GLY A 194 2.10 -2.00 2.14
CA GLY A 194 0.93 -1.28 1.68
C GLY A 194 -0.07 -1.12 2.82
N THR A 195 -1.32 -1.51 2.57
CA THR A 195 -2.42 -1.50 3.54
C THR A 195 -2.45 -2.74 4.45
N GLY A 196 -1.44 -3.61 4.37
CA GLY A 196 -1.18 -4.67 5.34
C GLY A 196 -1.78 -6.04 5.01
N GLN A 197 -1.86 -6.44 3.73
CA GLN A 197 -2.39 -7.76 3.35
C GLN A 197 -1.60 -8.93 3.98
N PHE A 198 -0.27 -8.93 3.84
CA PHE A 198 0.56 -9.93 4.53
C PHE A 198 0.53 -9.75 6.05
N LEU A 199 0.46 -8.51 6.55
CA LEU A 199 0.39 -8.24 7.99
C LEU A 199 -0.87 -8.86 8.61
N LEU A 200 -2.01 -8.68 7.97
CA LEU A 200 -3.26 -9.31 8.39
C LEU A 200 -3.13 -10.83 8.34
N ALA A 201 -2.51 -11.38 7.30
CA ALA A 201 -2.28 -12.82 7.15
C ALA A 201 -1.38 -13.37 8.27
N PHE A 202 -0.31 -12.67 8.62
CA PHE A 202 0.49 -12.97 9.79
C PHE A 202 -0.36 -12.94 11.06
N ALA A 203 -1.25 -11.94 11.19
CA ALA A 203 -2.12 -11.77 12.34
C ALA A 203 -3.22 -12.83 12.51
N ASP A 204 -3.48 -13.67 11.50
CA ASP A 204 -4.34 -14.84 11.66
C ASP A 204 -3.68 -15.95 12.47
N THR A 205 -2.34 -15.96 12.53
CA THR A 205 -1.56 -17.04 13.15
C THR A 205 -0.75 -16.57 14.35
N ILE A 206 -0.09 -15.41 14.27
CA ILE A 206 0.76 -14.87 15.32
C ILE A 206 -0.11 -14.37 16.48
N GLU A 207 0.20 -14.81 17.71
CA GLU A 207 -0.62 -14.45 18.88
C GLU A 207 -0.23 -13.09 19.48
N ASN A 208 1.06 -12.75 19.43
CA ASN A 208 1.59 -11.48 19.95
C ASN A 208 1.72 -10.45 18.82
N PRO A 209 0.89 -9.39 18.78
CA PRO A 209 0.93 -8.40 17.71
C PRO A 209 2.24 -7.61 17.65
N LYS A 210 3.01 -7.56 18.74
CA LYS A 210 4.35 -6.93 18.76
C LYS A 210 5.38 -7.66 17.89
N ASN A 211 5.09 -8.89 17.46
CA ASN A 211 5.94 -9.65 16.55
C ASN A 211 5.67 -9.36 15.06
N ILE A 212 4.69 -8.50 14.73
CA ILE A 212 4.31 -8.16 13.36
C ILE A 212 4.88 -6.79 13.00
N TYR A 213 5.70 -6.75 11.96
CA TYR A 213 6.37 -5.55 11.50
C TYR A 213 5.97 -5.22 10.06
N GLY A 214 5.78 -3.94 9.77
CA GLY A 214 5.41 -3.44 8.45
C GLY A 214 6.15 -2.17 8.09
N ILE A 215 6.55 -2.04 6.83
CA ILE A 215 7.17 -0.82 6.32
C ILE A 215 6.58 -0.53 4.96
N ASP A 216 6.14 0.71 4.75
CA ASP A 216 5.77 1.20 3.42
C ASP A 216 6.12 2.69 3.31
N ILE A 217 6.24 3.21 2.09
CA ILE A 217 6.53 4.62 1.84
C ILE A 217 5.25 5.47 1.74
N ASP A 218 4.10 4.83 1.53
CA ASP A 218 2.80 5.50 1.44
C ASP A 218 2.19 5.67 2.84
N GLU A 219 2.16 6.92 3.32
CA GLU A 219 1.63 7.26 4.63
C GLU A 219 0.17 6.81 4.81
N ILE A 220 -0.70 6.98 3.79
CA ILE A 220 -2.11 6.58 3.89
C ILE A 220 -2.21 5.06 4.01
N ALA A 221 -1.42 4.33 3.21
CA ALA A 221 -1.38 2.88 3.28
C ALA A 221 -0.92 2.38 4.66
N VAL A 222 0.12 3.01 5.22
CA VAL A 222 0.63 2.72 6.58
C VAL A 222 -0.43 2.96 7.65
N ARG A 223 -1.17 4.06 7.59
CA ARG A 223 -2.27 4.34 8.53
C ARG A 223 -3.36 3.27 8.46
N ILE A 224 -3.75 2.87 7.24
CA ILE A 224 -4.70 1.78 7.03
C ILE A 224 -4.15 0.46 7.60
N ALA A 225 -2.89 0.12 7.34
CA ALA A 225 -2.26 -1.09 7.86
C ALA A 225 -2.24 -1.12 9.39
N ARG A 226 -1.94 0.02 10.03
CA ARG A 226 -1.98 0.18 11.49
C ARG A 226 -3.37 -0.03 12.05
N LEU A 227 -4.40 0.60 11.48
CA LEU A 227 -5.79 0.39 11.88
C LEU A 227 -6.24 -1.06 11.68
N ASN A 228 -5.90 -1.68 10.55
CA ASN A 228 -6.23 -3.07 10.25
C ASN A 228 -5.69 -4.02 11.35
N ILE A 229 -4.44 -3.83 11.77
CA ILE A 229 -3.81 -4.63 12.83
C ILE A 229 -4.39 -4.29 14.21
N LEU A 230 -4.61 -3.03 14.53
CA LEU A 230 -5.23 -2.63 15.79
C LEU A 230 -6.66 -3.19 15.94
N ILE A 231 -7.47 -3.16 14.88
CA ILE A 231 -8.83 -3.72 14.87
C ILE A 231 -8.77 -5.25 15.03
N LYS A 232 -7.86 -5.93 14.32
CA LYS A 232 -7.65 -7.38 14.42
C LYS A 232 -7.34 -7.82 15.86
N TYR A 233 -6.57 -7.01 16.59
CA TYR A 233 -6.19 -7.24 17.97
C TYR A 233 -6.88 -6.27 18.95
N LYS A 234 -8.13 -5.87 18.68
CA LYS A 234 -8.82 -4.79 19.42
C LYS A 234 -8.87 -4.95 20.95
N ASN A 235 -8.78 -6.19 21.43
CA ASN A 235 -8.77 -6.54 22.87
C ASN A 235 -7.38 -6.44 23.52
N GLN A 236 -6.34 -6.03 22.78
CA GLN A 236 -4.97 -5.86 23.27
C GLN A 236 -4.55 -4.40 23.11
N ASN A 237 -3.89 -3.84 24.13
CA ASN A 237 -3.27 -2.52 24.08
C ASN A 237 -1.79 -2.70 23.66
N PHE A 238 -1.44 -2.23 22.47
CA PHE A 238 -0.08 -2.29 21.91
C PHE A 238 0.10 -1.23 20.82
N ALA A 239 1.32 -0.67 20.73
CA ALA A 239 1.70 0.15 19.58
C ALA A 239 2.09 -0.78 18.40
N PRO A 240 1.50 -0.61 17.20
CA PRO A 240 1.85 -1.44 16.06
C PRO A 240 3.23 -1.04 15.51
N ASN A 241 4.05 -2.05 15.20
CA ASN A 241 5.38 -1.88 14.62
C ASN A 241 5.31 -1.68 13.09
N ILE A 242 4.50 -0.71 12.65
CA ILE A 242 4.27 -0.40 11.24
C ILE A 242 4.59 1.06 10.99
N VAL A 243 5.52 1.35 10.08
CA VAL A 243 6.12 2.69 9.89
C VAL A 243 6.13 3.15 8.44
N CYS A 244 6.01 4.47 8.25
CA CYS A 244 6.13 5.14 6.97
C CYS A 244 7.59 5.50 6.68
N LYS A 245 8.30 4.62 5.97
CA LYS A 245 9.72 4.76 5.63
C LYS A 245 10.05 4.09 4.30
N ASN A 246 11.13 4.52 3.66
CA ASN A 246 11.69 3.84 2.50
C ASN A 246 12.60 2.68 2.93
N THR A 247 12.12 1.46 2.71
CA THR A 247 12.86 0.23 3.04
C THR A 247 14.27 0.17 2.43
N ILE A 248 14.48 0.63 1.21
CA ILE A 248 15.77 0.49 0.53
C ILE A 248 16.82 1.44 1.15
N PHE A 249 16.43 2.69 1.41
CA PHE A 249 17.36 3.75 1.80
C PHE A 249 17.42 4.01 3.30
N GLU A 250 16.35 3.71 4.03
CA GLU A 250 16.26 4.03 5.47
C GLU A 250 16.48 2.80 6.36
N ILE A 251 16.36 1.57 5.83
CA ILE A 251 16.65 0.37 6.61
C ILE A 251 18.14 0.08 6.69
N GLY A 252 18.62 -0.09 7.92
CA GLY A 252 20.04 -0.32 8.26
C GLY A 252 20.62 0.78 9.16
N ASN A 253 19.91 1.90 9.29
CA ASN A 253 20.16 2.88 10.34
C ASN A 253 19.55 2.39 11.65
N HIS A 254 20.24 2.56 12.78
CA HIS A 254 19.83 2.10 14.13
C HIS A 254 18.48 2.69 14.64
N ASP A 255 17.73 3.41 13.82
CA ASP A 255 16.65 4.31 14.23
C ASP A 255 15.35 4.14 13.40
N LEU A 256 15.12 2.95 12.84
CA LEU A 256 13.95 2.65 12.00
C LEU A 256 12.62 2.72 12.78
N PHE A 257 12.63 2.35 14.05
CA PHE A 257 11.50 2.45 14.97
C PHE A 257 12.07 3.09 16.24
N SER A 258 12.24 4.41 16.23
CA SER A 258 12.75 5.27 17.32
C SER A 258 13.58 4.60 18.43
N LEU A 259 14.88 4.89 18.46
CA LEU A 259 15.78 4.88 19.62
C LEU A 259 15.53 3.72 20.61
N ASN A 260 15.90 2.48 20.24
CA ASN A 260 16.40 1.39 21.12
C ASN A 260 16.13 -0.03 20.60
N ASP A 261 15.51 -0.23 19.44
CA ASP A 261 15.23 -1.60 19.00
C ASP A 261 16.45 -2.25 18.32
N GLU A 262 17.31 -2.86 19.14
CA GLU A 262 18.24 -3.93 18.73
C GLU A 262 17.53 -5.13 18.04
N ASN A 263 16.19 -5.08 18.00
CA ASN A 263 15.26 -6.07 17.48
C ASN A 263 14.88 -5.90 16.00
N ILE A 264 15.41 -4.96 15.20
CA ILE A 264 15.00 -4.86 13.77
C ILE A 264 15.91 -5.72 12.89
N ARG A 265 15.96 -6.99 13.24
CA ARG A 265 16.71 -8.07 12.62
C ARG A 265 16.21 -9.39 13.19
N ASP A 266 16.76 -10.48 12.67
CA ASP A 266 16.44 -11.83 13.13
C ASP A 266 14.96 -12.16 13.00
N PHE A 267 14.35 -11.71 11.89
CA PHE A 267 12.99 -12.11 11.53
C PHE A 267 12.96 -13.59 11.17
N ASP A 268 11.97 -14.32 11.67
CA ASP A 268 11.77 -15.72 11.33
C ASP A 268 11.14 -15.85 9.94
N ILE A 269 10.34 -14.87 9.52
CA ILE A 269 9.71 -14.80 8.21
C ILE A 269 9.67 -13.38 7.67
N ILE A 270 9.94 -13.24 6.37
CA ILE A 270 9.71 -12.02 5.62
C ILE A 270 8.92 -12.39 4.37
N ALA A 271 7.73 -11.81 4.22
CA ALA A 271 6.88 -12.02 3.05
C ALA A 271 6.31 -10.67 2.59
N THR A 272 6.39 -10.43 1.29
CA THR A 272 6.08 -9.12 0.70
C THR A 272 5.79 -9.24 -0.79
N ASN A 273 5.10 -8.25 -1.33
CA ASN A 273 4.99 -8.04 -2.77
C ASN A 273 5.69 -6.73 -3.13
N PRO A 274 7.00 -6.78 -3.47
CA PRO A 274 7.75 -5.56 -3.69
C PRO A 274 7.33 -4.86 -4.98
N PRO A 275 7.49 -3.53 -5.07
CA PRO A 275 7.15 -2.81 -6.29
C PRO A 275 8.11 -3.20 -7.43
N TRP A 276 7.59 -3.25 -8.65
CA TRP A 276 8.32 -3.60 -9.87
C TRP A 276 8.50 -2.36 -10.76
N GLY A 277 9.67 -2.21 -11.38
CA GLY A 277 9.91 -1.15 -12.37
C GLY A 277 9.94 0.27 -11.80
N VAL A 278 10.25 0.45 -10.52
CA VAL A 278 10.42 1.79 -9.93
C VAL A 278 11.64 2.47 -10.53
N HIS A 279 11.46 3.70 -11.01
CA HIS A 279 12.57 4.51 -11.48
C HIS A 279 13.23 5.25 -10.32
N PHE A 280 14.50 4.94 -10.07
CA PHE A 280 15.31 5.63 -9.06
C PHE A 280 15.85 6.97 -9.59
N SER A 281 16.03 7.94 -8.69
CA SER A 281 16.72 9.19 -9.04
C SER A 281 18.20 8.92 -9.38
N LYS A 282 18.88 9.91 -9.97
CA LYS A 282 20.32 9.79 -10.28
C LYS A 282 21.15 9.54 -9.01
N SER A 283 20.89 10.30 -7.94
CA SER A 283 21.56 10.15 -6.65
C SER A 283 21.30 8.78 -6.03
N ASP A 284 20.06 8.30 -6.07
CA ASP A 284 19.70 6.98 -5.55
C ASP A 284 20.41 5.88 -6.33
N THR A 285 20.46 6.01 -7.65
CA THR A 285 21.14 5.05 -8.53
C THR A 285 22.64 4.97 -8.21
N GLU A 286 23.30 6.09 -7.96
CA GLU A 286 24.73 6.13 -7.58
C GLU A 286 24.97 5.48 -6.22
N TRP A 287 24.09 5.74 -5.25
CA TRP A 287 24.16 5.09 -3.94
C TRP A 287 23.92 3.58 -4.03
N LEU A 288 22.94 3.14 -4.85
CA LEU A 288 22.64 1.72 -5.07
C LEU A 288 23.81 0.98 -5.73
N LYS A 289 24.47 1.59 -6.72
CA LYS A 289 25.68 1.03 -7.35
C LYS A 289 26.79 0.79 -6.33
N THR A 290 26.96 1.73 -5.40
CA THR A 290 28.00 1.68 -4.38
C THR A 290 27.67 0.66 -3.30
N SER A 291 26.42 0.63 -2.83
CA SER A 291 25.97 -0.19 -1.71
C SER A 291 25.67 -1.64 -2.10
N PHE A 292 25.23 -1.87 -3.35
CA PHE A 292 24.86 -3.19 -3.87
C PHE A 292 25.51 -3.46 -5.24
N PRO A 293 26.85 -3.48 -5.35
CA PRO A 293 27.56 -3.59 -6.63
C PRO A 293 27.28 -4.90 -7.38
N LYS A 294 26.75 -5.92 -6.70
CA LYS A 294 26.35 -7.21 -7.29
C LYS A 294 24.98 -7.18 -7.97
N ILE A 295 24.14 -6.17 -7.69
CA ILE A 295 22.82 -6.03 -8.30
C ILE A 295 22.95 -5.15 -9.54
N THR A 296 23.11 -5.79 -10.70
CA THR A 296 23.29 -5.09 -11.98
C THR A 296 21.99 -4.83 -12.73
N SER A 297 20.87 -5.42 -12.29
CA SER A 297 19.56 -5.23 -12.91
C SER A 297 18.96 -3.86 -12.66
N PHE A 298 19.35 -3.18 -11.57
CA PHE A 298 18.73 -1.95 -11.08
C PHE A 298 17.22 -2.04 -10.81
N GLU A 299 16.67 -3.24 -10.78
CA GLU A 299 15.27 -3.49 -10.48
C GLU A 299 15.01 -3.33 -8.97
N SER A 300 13.93 -2.62 -8.62
CA SER A 300 13.52 -2.39 -7.24
C SER A 300 13.37 -3.69 -6.45
N PHE A 301 12.74 -4.71 -7.03
CA PHE A 301 12.52 -6.00 -6.37
C PHE A 301 13.83 -6.65 -5.90
N SER A 302 14.92 -6.51 -6.67
CA SER A 302 16.22 -7.10 -6.31
C SER A 302 16.78 -6.51 -5.02
N TYR A 303 16.60 -5.21 -4.81
CA TYR A 303 17.04 -4.53 -3.59
C TYR A 303 16.20 -4.93 -2.38
N PHE A 304 14.88 -5.05 -2.56
CA PHE A 304 13.98 -5.56 -1.52
C PHE A 304 14.31 -6.99 -1.12
N LEU A 305 14.58 -7.87 -2.10
CA LEU A 305 15.01 -9.24 -1.82
C LEU A 305 16.32 -9.27 -1.03
N LYS A 306 17.31 -8.46 -1.45
CA LYS A 306 18.59 -8.38 -0.76
C LYS A 306 18.43 -7.88 0.68
N LYS A 307 17.69 -6.80 0.90
CA LYS A 307 17.39 -6.27 2.25
C LYS A 307 16.66 -7.32 3.10
N SER A 308 15.70 -8.04 2.52
CA SER A 308 14.97 -9.10 3.23
C SER A 308 15.93 -10.20 3.69
N ILE A 309 16.82 -10.66 2.83
CA ILE A 309 17.84 -11.67 3.21
C ILE A 309 18.71 -11.18 4.37
N ASP A 310 19.11 -9.91 4.36
CA ASP A 310 19.96 -9.32 5.40
C ASP A 310 19.25 -9.17 6.76
N LEU A 311 17.92 -9.15 6.77
CA LEU A 311 17.09 -9.02 7.98
C LEU A 311 16.62 -10.38 8.53
N LEU A 312 16.69 -11.46 7.74
CA LEU A 312 16.29 -12.80 8.16
C LEU A 312 17.26 -13.39 9.19
N LYS A 313 16.70 -14.11 10.15
CA LYS A 313 17.47 -14.91 11.12
C LYS A 313 18.30 -15.97 10.38
N ASN A 314 19.58 -16.05 10.74
CA ASN A 314 20.54 -17.03 10.21
C ASN A 314 20.88 -16.94 8.70
N ASN A 315 20.52 -15.88 7.96
CA ASN A 315 20.83 -15.71 6.51
C ASN A 315 20.36 -16.85 5.58
N PHE A 316 19.42 -17.71 6.01
CA PHE A 316 18.94 -18.81 5.16
C PHE A 316 17.64 -18.42 4.45
N LEU A 317 17.70 -18.36 3.11
CA LEU A 317 16.52 -18.28 2.25
C LEU A 317 16.15 -19.71 1.83
N LYS A 318 15.01 -20.22 2.29
CA LYS A 318 14.46 -21.46 1.71
C LYS A 318 13.62 -21.08 0.49
N LEU A 319 14.24 -21.08 -0.69
CA LEU A 319 13.53 -21.05 -1.96
C LEU A 319 12.89 -22.43 -2.18
N THR A 320 11.57 -22.52 -2.16
CA THR A 320 10.82 -23.68 -2.68
C THR A 320 10.23 -23.34 -4.02
#